data_AF-A0A7J0A538-F1
#
_entry.id   AF-A0A7J0A538-F1
#
_cell.length_a   1.000
_cell.length_b   1.000
_cell.length_c   1.000
_cell.angle_alpha   90.00
_cell.angle_beta   90.00
_cell.angle_gamma   90.00
#
_symmetry.space_group_name_H-M   'P 1'
#
loop_
_entity.id
_entity.type
_entity.pdbx_description
1 polymer ?
#
loop_
_entity_poly.entity_id
_entity_poly.type
_entity_poly.pdbx_seq_one_letter_code
_entity_poly.pdbx_strand_id
1 'polypeptide(L)'
;MSSSQNVIAVLYRKYWQKLYIHAYNLLNDGESAKDVLSDVFCSVLENSEQFEGKTDLLPLFYVMVKNRCIDHIRHQNVVNRNAE
;
A
#
# COMPACT_ATOMS: atom_id res chain seq x y z
N MET A 1 12.75 -14.49 16.55
CA MET A 1 12.12 -13.37 15.80
C MET A 1 13.02 -13.06 14.62
N SER A 2 12.61 -13.47 13.42
CA SER A 2 13.46 -13.56 12.22
C SER A 2 13.92 -12.19 11.71
N SER A 3 15.20 -12.09 11.38
CA SER A 3 15.87 -10.88 10.87
C SER A 3 15.21 -10.28 9.62
N SER A 4 14.54 -11.09 8.79
CA SER A 4 13.87 -10.66 7.55
C SER A 4 12.72 -9.67 7.78
N GLN A 5 11.95 -9.86 8.87
CA GLN A 5 10.82 -8.99 9.22
C GLN A 5 11.27 -7.56 9.55
N ASN A 6 12.48 -7.41 10.10
CA ASN A 6 13.03 -6.10 10.47
C ASN A 6 13.48 -5.29 9.25
N VAL A 7 14.01 -5.96 8.21
CA VAL A 7 14.46 -5.30 6.98
C VAL A 7 13.26 -4.72 6.21
N ILE A 8 12.17 -5.49 6.08
CA ILE A 8 10.94 -5.00 5.43
C ILE A 8 10.38 -3.81 6.20
N ALA A 9 10.33 -3.87 7.54
CA ALA A 9 9.84 -2.75 8.36
C ALA A 9 10.68 -1.47 8.18
N VAL A 10 12.01 -1.58 8.05
CA VAL A 10 12.90 -0.43 7.84
C VAL A 10 12.73 0.17 6.44
N LEU A 11 12.71 -0.67 5.40
CA LEU A 11 12.42 -0.24 4.02
C LEU A 11 11.05 0.43 3.94
N TYR A 12 10.08 -0.14 4.64
CA TYR A 12 8.73 0.36 4.67
C TYR A 12 8.65 1.74 5.33
N ARG A 13 9.25 1.97 6.50
CA ARG A 13 9.31 3.33 7.08
C ARG A 13 9.96 4.34 6.13
N LYS A 14 11.00 3.92 5.40
CA LYS A 14 11.69 4.76 4.42
C LYS A 14 10.78 5.12 3.23
N TYR A 15 9.94 4.19 2.79
CA TYR A 15 9.05 4.38 1.64
C TYR A 15 7.66 4.90 2.01
N TRP A 16 7.23 4.74 3.27
CA TRP A 16 5.92 5.11 3.77
C TRP A 16 5.57 6.53 3.40
N GLN A 17 6.46 7.49 3.67
CA GLN A 17 6.17 8.90 3.38
C GLN A 17 5.97 9.15 1.88
N LYS A 18 6.78 8.50 1.01
CA LYS A 18 6.66 8.67 -0.44
C LYS A 18 5.38 8.03 -0.98
N LEU A 19 5.07 6.82 -0.51
CA LEU A 19 3.87 6.09 -0.90
C LEU A 19 2.61 6.76 -0.36
N TYR A 20 2.66 7.34 0.84
CA TYR A 20 1.57 8.12 1.44
C TYR A 20 1.26 9.35 0.61
N ILE A 21 2.27 10.14 0.24
CA ILE A 21 2.08 11.31 -0.63
C ILE A 21 1.47 10.86 -1.97
N HIS A 22 1.93 9.74 -2.53
CA HIS A 22 1.37 9.20 -3.77
C HIS A 22 -0.10 8.79 -3.63
N ALA A 23 -0.44 8.00 -2.61
CA ALA A 23 -1.80 7.57 -2.32
C ALA A 23 -2.72 8.75 -2.01
N TYR A 24 -2.26 9.69 -1.19
CA TYR A 24 -2.97 10.92 -0.86
C TYR A 24 -3.27 11.76 -2.10
N ASN A 25 -2.31 11.91 -3.02
CA ASN A 25 -2.54 12.64 -4.27
C ASN A 25 -3.56 11.94 -5.19
N LEU A 26 -3.72 10.62 -5.08
CA LEU A 26 -4.71 9.86 -5.87
C LEU A 26 -6.11 9.88 -5.23
N LEU A 27 -6.17 9.71 -3.91
CA LEU A 27 -7.42 9.55 -3.16
C LEU A 27 -7.97 10.89 -2.64
N ASN A 28 -7.09 11.89 -2.50
CA ASN A 28 -7.35 13.17 -1.86
C ASN A 28 -7.96 13.03 -0.44
N ASP A 29 -7.68 11.90 0.21
CA ASP A 29 -8.18 11.53 1.53
C ASP A 29 -7.04 10.91 2.34
N GLY A 30 -6.76 11.49 3.52
CA GLY A 30 -5.67 11.06 4.38
C GLY A 30 -5.95 9.77 5.16
N GLU A 31 -7.21 9.46 5.45
CA GLU A 31 -7.60 8.21 6.10
C GLU A 31 -7.53 7.05 5.10
N SER A 32 -8.15 7.18 3.94
CA SER A 32 -8.09 6.18 2.88
C SER A 32 -6.65 5.94 2.41
N ALA A 33 -5.81 6.97 2.34
CA ALA A 33 -4.39 6.79 2.03
C ALA A 33 -3.64 5.96 3.08
N LYS A 34 -3.93 6.15 4.38
CA LYS A 34 -3.36 5.32 5.45
C LYS A 34 -3.90 3.90 5.43
N ASP A 35 -5.18 3.73 5.14
CA ASP A 35 -5.84 2.44 5.07
C ASP A 35 -5.24 1.59 3.94
N VAL A 36 -5.13 2.16 2.74
CA VAL A 36 -4.47 1.52 1.58
C VAL A 36 -3.03 1.11 1.90
N LEU A 37 -2.26 1.99 2.53
CA LEU A 37 -0.88 1.66 2.91
C LEU A 37 -0.81 0.51 3.91
N SER A 38 -1.69 0.52 4.91
CA SER A 38 -1.78 -0.51 5.94
C SER A 38 -2.13 -1.87 5.32
N ASP A 39 -3.09 -1.90 4.40
CA ASP A 39 -3.48 -3.12 3.69
C ASP A 39 -2.35 -3.69 2.81
N VAL A 40 -1.67 -2.82 2.05
CA VAL A 40 -0.49 -3.21 1.28
C VAL A 40 0.61 -3.75 2.20
N PHE A 41 0.81 -3.16 3.38
CA PHE A 41 1.81 -3.62 4.34
C PHE A 41 1.50 -4.99 4.91
N CYS A 42 0.26 -5.21 5.36
CA CYS A 42 -0.19 -6.52 5.82
C CYS A 42 0.03 -7.58 4.73
N SER A 43 -0.40 -7.29 3.50
CA SER A 43 -0.24 -8.19 2.36
C SER A 43 1.22 -8.57 2.10
N VAL A 44 2.15 -7.61 2.22
CA VAL A 44 3.59 -7.85 2.01
C VAL A 44 4.23 -8.58 3.18
N LEU A 45 3.81 -8.30 4.42
CA LEU A 45 4.28 -9.03 5.60
C LEU A 45 3.82 -10.48 5.60
N GLU A 46 2.57 -10.75 5.23
CA GLU A 46 2.03 -12.11 5.10
C GLU A 46 2.75 -12.92 4.03
N ASN A 47 3.21 -12.25 2.95
CA ASN A 47 3.95 -12.87 1.87
C ASN A 47 5.45 -12.57 1.93
N SER A 48 6.00 -12.22 3.11
CA SER A 48 7.38 -11.74 3.24
C SER A 48 8.42 -12.72 2.70
N GLU A 49 8.14 -14.02 2.80
CA GLU A 49 9.01 -15.08 2.26
C GLU A 49 9.17 -15.00 0.74
N GLN A 50 8.15 -14.53 0.00
CA GLN A 50 8.23 -14.34 -1.46
C GLN A 50 9.03 -13.10 -1.87
N PHE A 51 9.26 -12.20 -0.91
CA PHE A 51 10.04 -10.97 -1.09
C PHE A 51 11.46 -11.11 -0.53
N GLU A 52 11.76 -12.21 0.16
CA GLU A 52 13.08 -12.51 0.68
C GLU A 52 14.06 -12.72 -0.48
N GLY A 53 15.08 -11.84 -0.57
CA GLY A 53 16.06 -11.83 -1.67
C GLY A 53 15.76 -10.85 -2.81
N LYS A 54 14.62 -10.14 -2.82
CA LYS A 54 14.38 -9.04 -3.77
C LYS A 54 14.92 -7.72 -3.21
N THR A 55 15.88 -7.14 -3.92
CA THR A 55 16.53 -5.88 -3.55
C THR A 55 15.69 -4.64 -3.86
N ASP A 56 14.80 -4.70 -4.87
CA ASP A 56 14.02 -3.54 -5.32
C ASP A 56 12.50 -3.75 -5.16
N LEU A 57 12.02 -3.58 -3.92
CA LEU A 57 10.58 -3.64 -3.61
C LEU A 57 9.86 -2.31 -3.86
N LEU A 58 10.58 -1.20 -3.98
CA LEU A 58 9.99 0.13 -4.16
C LEU A 58 9.03 0.24 -5.36
N PRO A 59 9.43 -0.14 -6.60
CA PRO A 59 8.51 -0.07 -7.73
C PRO A 59 7.29 -0.99 -7.55
N LEU A 60 7.45 -2.14 -6.91
CA LEU A 60 6.34 -3.03 -6.59
C LEU A 60 5.35 -2.37 -5.62
N PHE A 61 5.84 -1.73 -4.56
CA PHE A 61 4.98 -0.99 -3.62
C PHE A 61 4.19 0.11 -4.31
N TYR A 62 4.80 0.86 -5.23
CA TYR A 62 4.07 1.87 -6.01
C TYR A 62 2.92 1.27 -6.82
N VAL A 63 3.17 0.13 -7.48
CA VAL A 63 2.14 -0.58 -8.26
C VAL A 63 1.02 -1.09 -7.34
N MET A 64 1.36 -1.70 -6.21
CA MET A 64 0.38 -2.20 -5.24
C MET A 64 -0.49 -1.08 -4.67
N VAL A 65 0.14 0.00 -4.20
CA VAL A 65 -0.57 1.18 -3.65
C VAL A 65 -1.48 1.80 -4.71
N LYS A 66 -0.99 2.00 -5.94
CA LYS A 66 -1.80 2.53 -7.03
C LYS A 66 -3.01 1.64 -7.34
N ASN A 67 -2.81 0.32 -7.44
CA ASN A 67 -3.89 -0.62 -7.72
C ASN A 67 -4.97 -0.57 -6.61
N ARG A 68 -4.55 -0.55 -5.34
CA ARG A 68 -5.47 -0.40 -4.20
C ARG A 68 -6.21 0.94 -4.19
N CYS A 69 -5.53 2.05 -4.54
CA CYS A 69 -6.19 3.34 -4.67
C CYS A 69 -7.27 3.32 -5.76
N ILE A 70 -6.97 2.75 -6.94
CA ILE A 70 -7.93 2.63 -8.04
C ILE A 70 -9.12 1.75 -7.64
N ASP A 71 -8.86 0.65 -6.95
CA ASP A 71 -9.89 -0.25 -6.43
C ASP A 71 -10.81 0.47 -5.43
N HIS A 72 -10.23 1.21 -4.49
CA HIS A 72 -10.96 2.05 -3.55
C HIS A 72 -11.85 3.08 -4.25
N ILE A 73 -11.32 3.81 -5.25
CA ILE A 73 -12.09 4.78 -6.05
C ILE A 73 -13.24 4.09 -6.81
N ARG A 74 -12.99 2.91 -7.37
CA ARG A 74 -14.03 2.12 -8.06
C ARG A 74 -15.14 1.71 -7.10
N HIS A 75 -14.79 1.22 -5.93
CA HIS A 75 -15.76 0.87 -4.89
C HIS A 75 -16.60 2.08 -4.46
N GLN A 76 -15.97 3.22 -4.20
CA GLN A 76 -16.66 4.47 -3.86
C GLN A 76 -17.65 4.89 -4.96
N ASN A 77 -17.24 4.83 -6.23
CA ASN A 77 -18.11 5.16 -7.37
C ASN A 77 -19.31 4.21 -7.52
N VAL A 78 -19.13 2.92 -7.25
CA VAL A 78 -20.24 1.94 -7.29
C VAL A 78 -21.21 2.15 -6.13
N VAL A 79 -20.71 2.46 -4.94
CA VAL A 79 -21.56 2.76 -3.77
C VAL A 79 -22.38 4.03 -4.02
N ASN A 80 -21.76 5.09 -4.55
CA ASN A 80 -22.46 6.34 -4.86
C ASN A 80 -23.57 6.13 -5.91
N ARG A 81 -23.35 5.25 -6.90
CA ARG A 81 -24.33 4.97 -7.97
C ARG A 81 -25.52 4.13 -7.53
N ASN A 82 -25.46 3.43 -6.39
CA ASN A 82 -26.58 2.66 -5.84
C ASN A 82 -27.36 3.42 -4.76
N ALA A 83 -26.98 4.66 -4.47
CA ALA A 83 -27.67 5.54 -3.52
C ALA A 83 -28.69 6.48 -4.19
N GLU A 84 -28.84 6.40 -5.52
CA GLU A 84 -29.89 7.05 -6.34
C GLU A 84 -30.94 6.03 -6.77
#